data_AF-E6PYF1-F1
#
_entry.id   AF-E6PYF1-F1
#
_cell.length_a   1.000
_cell.length_b   1.000
_cell.length_c   1.000
_cell.angle_alpha   90.00
_cell.angle_beta   90.00
_cell.angle_gamma   90.00
#
_symmetry.space_group_name_H-M   'P 1'
#
loop_
_entity.id
_entity.type
_entity.pdbx_description
1 polymer ?
#
loop_
_entity_poly.entity_id
_entity_poly.type
_entity_poly.pdbx_seq_one_letter_code
_entity_poly.pdbx_strand_id
1 'polypeptide(L)' 'MQVQSSWFPLTDRNPQTFTDIPNAKPEDFVKATETVFHQADAASGVELMVMPTP' A
#
# COMPACT_ATOMS: atom_id res chain seq x y z
N MET A 1 14.33 -0.76 -0.89
CA MET A 1 12.90 -1.11 -0.79
C MET A 1 12.09 0.03 -1.39
N GLN A 2 11.08 -0.26 -2.21
CA GLN A 2 10.10 0.74 -2.65
C GLN A 2 8.72 0.35 -2.12
N VAL A 3 7.97 1.35 -1.65
CA VAL A 3 6.58 1.20 -1.18
C VAL A 3 5.72 2.17 -1.98
N GLN A 4 4.62 1.67 -2.53
CA GLN A 4 3.67 2.44 -3.33
C GLN A 4 2.25 2.01 -2.99
N SER A 5 1.29 2.92 -3.06
CA SER A 5 -0.12 2.66 -2.73
C SER A 5 -0.97 2.32 -3.97
N SER A 6 -0.34 1.95 -5.08
CA SER A 6 -1.02 1.53 -6.31
C SER A 6 -0.11 0.68 -7.18
N TRP A 7 -0.65 -0.34 -7.82
CA TRP A 7 0.06 -1.10 -8.85
C TRP A 7 -0.82 -1.28 -10.08
N PHE A 8 -1.07 -0.17 -10.78
CA PHE A 8 -1.90 -0.14 -11.98
C PHE A 8 -1.04 -0.45 -13.23
N PRO A 9 -1.54 -1.23 -14.21
CA PRO A 9 -2.90 -1.75 -14.34
C PRO A 9 -3.13 -3.17 -13.79
N LEU A 10 -2.13 -3.79 -13.14
CA LEU A 10 -2.26 -5.15 -12.62
C LEU A 10 -3.35 -5.27 -11.54
N THR A 11 -3.47 -4.25 -10.71
CA THR A 11 -4.50 -4.10 -9.69
C THR A 11 -5.30 -2.83 -9.93
N ASP A 12 -6.60 -2.87 -9.63
CA ASP A 12 -7.45 -1.69 -9.72
C ASP A 12 -6.95 -0.59 -8.79
N ARG A 13 -7.17 0.68 -9.20
CA ARG A 13 -6.82 1.81 -8.34
C ARG A 13 -7.75 1.83 -7.13
N ASN A 14 -7.20 2.02 -5.94
CA ASN A 14 -8.00 2.33 -4.76
C ASN A 14 -8.59 3.76 -4.89
N PRO A 15 -9.91 3.96 -4.76
CA PRO A 15 -10.52 5.30 -4.75
C PRO A 15 -10.04 6.20 -3.61
N GLN A 16 -9.49 5.62 -2.55
CA GLN A 16 -9.17 6.32 -1.29
C GLN A 16 -10.41 6.92 -0.60
N THR A 17 -11.56 6.34 -0.92
CA THR A 17 -12.85 6.55 -0.27
C THR A 17 -13.37 5.16 0.13
N PHE A 18 -13.95 5.04 1.32
CA PHE A 18 -14.54 3.78 1.77
C PHE A 18 -15.84 3.51 1.01
N THR A 19 -15.76 2.68 -0.03
CA THR A 19 -16.86 2.36 -0.96
C THR A 19 -16.67 0.96 -1.57
N ASP A 20 -17.63 0.52 -2.37
CA ASP A 20 -17.51 -0.69 -3.17
C ASP A 20 -16.60 -0.44 -4.39
N ILE A 21 -15.34 -0.88 -4.31
CA ILE A 21 -14.26 -0.53 -5.25
C ILE A 21 -14.60 -0.81 -6.72
N PRO A 22 -15.14 -2.00 -7.10
CA PRO A 22 -15.46 -2.29 -8.50
C PRO A 22 -16.54 -1.37 -9.09
N ASN A 23 -17.39 -0.79 -8.24
CA ASN A 23 -18.50 0.10 -8.62
C ASN A 23 -18.20 1.58 -8.29
N ALA A 24 -16.95 1.92 -7.95
CA ALA A 24 -16.55 3.29 -7.61
C ALA A 24 -16.74 4.23 -8.80
N LYS A 25 -17.35 5.38 -8.54
CA LYS A 25 -17.56 6.43 -9.54
C LYS A 25 -16.31 7.29 -9.68
N PRO A 26 -16.13 7.99 -10.81
CA PRO A 26 -14.98 8.88 -11.01
C PRO A 26 -14.78 9.91 -9.87
N GLU A 27 -15.86 10.43 -9.31
CA GLU A 27 -15.85 11.39 -8.20
C GLU A 27 -15.42 10.80 -6.85
N ASP A 28 -15.49 9.47 -6.69
CA ASP A 28 -15.06 8.80 -5.46
C ASP A 28 -13.53 8.71 -5.35
N PHE A 29 -12.81 8.91 -6.46
CA PHE A 29 -11.35 8.89 -6.50
C PHE A 29 -10.77 10.22 -6.00
N VAL A 30 -10.27 10.19 -4.77
CA VAL A 30 -9.66 11.36 -4.13
C VAL A 30 -8.16 11.17 -3.94
N LYS A 31 -7.42 12.28 -3.91
CA LYS A 31 -5.98 12.24 -3.66
C LYS A 31 -5.74 12.00 -2.17
N ALA A 32 -4.95 10.98 -1.83
CA ALA A 32 -4.55 10.71 -0.46
C ALA A 32 -3.08 11.05 -0.22
N THR A 33 -2.76 11.45 1.01
CA THR A 33 -1.38 11.65 1.47
C THR A 33 -1.04 10.53 2.43
N GLU A 34 -0.14 9.65 1.99
CA GLU A 34 0.26 8.48 2.76
C GLU A 34 1.58 8.74 3.51
N THR A 35 1.69 8.24 4.74
CA THR A 35 2.92 8.30 5.52
C THR A 35 3.29 6.91 6.00
N VAL A 36 4.50 6.46 5.69
CA VAL A 36 5.05 5.20 6.21
C VAL A 36 5.77 5.50 7.51
N PHE A 37 5.22 5.01 8.63
CA PHE A 37 5.86 5.15 9.94
C PHE A 37 6.88 4.04 10.17
N HIS A 38 8.05 4.42 10.69
CA HIS A 38 9.08 3.50 11.13
C HIS A 38 9.49 3.90 12.55
N GLN A 39 8.87 3.26 13.54
CA GLN A 39 8.99 3.60 14.97
C GLN A 39 9.41 2.35 15.76
N ALA A 40 10.10 2.53 16.90
CA ALA A 40 10.67 1.41 17.65
C ALA A 40 9.60 0.47 18.25
N ASP A 41 8.47 1.02 18.66
CA ASP A 41 7.31 0.34 19.24
C ASP A 41 6.27 -0.09 18.18
N ALA A 42 6.44 0.34 16.93
CA ALA A 42 5.60 0.01 15.78
C ALA A 42 6.46 -0.06 14.49
N ALA A 43 7.41 -1.00 14.47
CA ALA A 43 8.41 -1.06 13.41
C ALA A 43 7.82 -1.62 12.11
N SER A 44 7.78 -0.79 11.06
CA SER A 44 7.59 -1.26 9.69
C SER A 44 8.87 -1.91 9.19
N GLY A 45 8.79 -3.13 8.66
CA GLY A 45 9.94 -3.86 8.13
C GLY A 45 9.54 -4.95 7.15
N VAL A 46 10.53 -5.56 6.51
CA VAL A 46 10.33 -6.73 5.66
C VAL A 46 11.04 -7.91 6.29
N GLU A 47 10.29 -8.98 6.53
CA GLU A 47 10.84 -10.24 6.98
C GLU A 47 11.44 -10.98 5.78
N LEU A 48 12.71 -11.35 5.90
CA LEU A 48 13.46 -12.04 4.85
C LEU A 48 13.89 -13.40 5.37
N MET A 49 13.60 -14.44 4.59
CA MET A 49 14.22 -15.74 4.78
C MET A 49 15.65 -15.67 4.25
N VAL A 50 16.62 -15.61 5.17
CA VAL A 50 18.04 -15.66 4.82
C VAL A 50 18.51 -17.11 4.78
N MET A 51 19.34 -17.42 3.79
CA MET A 51 20.00 -18.72 3.73
C MET A 51 21.03 -18.81 4.87
N PRO A 52 21.10 -19.91 5.62
CA PRO A 52 22.14 -20.11 6.62
C PRO A 52 23.52 -20.14 5.96
N THR A 53 24.52 -19.61 6.67
CA THR A 53 25.91 -19.70 6.23
C THR A 53 26.36 -21.18 6.31
N PRO A 54 27.09 -21.70 5.30
CA PRO A 54 27.64 -23.05 5.33
C PRO A 54 28.49 -23.34 6.57
#